data_AF-A0A845LCE8-F1
#
_entry.id   AF-A0A845LCE8-F1
#
_cell.length_a   1.000
_cell.length_b   1.000
_cell.length_c   1.000
_cell.angle_alpha   90.00
_cell.angle_beta   90.00
_cell.angle_gamma   90.00
#
_symmetry.space_group_name_H-M   'P 1'
#
loop_
_entity.id
_entity.type
_entity.pdbx_description
1 polymer ?
#
loop_
_entity_poly.entity_id
_entity_poly.type
_entity_poly.pdbx_seq_one_letter_code
_entity_poly.pdbx_strand_id
1 'polypeptide(L)' 'MSDTMEKCPIYAHLEGRYAKDIEFIVERYGVPEWQAICNEVCPNVLGYYEGTSDGRCAVRIRMLRIED' A
#
# COMPACT_ATOMS: atom_id res chain seq x y z
N MET A 1 2.65 21.16 7.53
CA MET A 1 2.47 20.17 6.45
C MET A 1 1.84 18.97 7.14
N SER A 2 0.53 18.76 6.95
CA SER A 2 -0.20 17.69 7.65
C SER A 2 0.09 16.40 6.90
N ASP A 3 1.07 15.62 7.37
CA ASP A 3 1.41 14.28 6.86
C ASP A 3 0.36 13.24 7.29
N THR A 4 -0.90 13.55 6.96
CA THR A 4 -2.01 12.62 7.09
C THR A 4 -2.58 12.47 5.70
N MET A 5 -1.78 11.86 4.80
CA MET A 5 -2.39 11.05 3.76
C MET A 5 -3.30 10.08 4.51
N GLU A 6 -4.61 10.30 4.41
CA GLU A 6 -5.60 9.52 5.13
C GLU A 6 -5.36 8.06 4.75
N LYS A 7 -4.84 7.29 5.72
CA LYS A 7 -4.49 5.89 5.52
C LYS A 7 -5.75 5.20 4.99
N CYS A 8 -5.70 4.63 3.78
CA CYS A 8 -6.86 3.95 3.24
C CYS A 8 -7.33 2.86 4.24
N PRO A 9 -8.64 2.59 4.39
CA PRO A 9 -9.18 1.62 5.35
C PRO A 9 -8.47 0.26 5.44
N ILE A 10 -7.85 -0.21 4.36
CA ILE A 10 -7.10 -1.47 4.37
C ILE A 10 -5.66 -1.33 4.87
N TYR A 11 -5.09 -0.13 4.85
CA TYR A 11 -3.72 0.14 5.31
C TYR A 11 -3.53 -0.34 6.75
N ALA A 12 -4.39 0.08 7.68
CA ALA A 12 -4.27 -0.30 9.09
C ALA A 12 -4.43 -1.82 9.29
N HIS A 13 -5.25 -2.47 8.46
CA HIS A 13 -5.37 -3.93 8.47
C HIS A 13 -4.08 -4.61 8.01
N LEU A 14 -3.45 -4.10 6.94
CA LEU A 14 -2.21 -4.65 6.41
C LEU A 14 -1.03 -4.40 7.36
N GLU A 15 -0.92 -3.19 7.91
CA GLU A 15 0.07 -2.77 8.90
C GLU A 15 0.11 -3.73 10.10
N GLY A 16 -1.05 -4.03 10.69
CA GLY A 16 -1.12 -4.94 11.83
C GLY A 16 -0.90 -6.43 11.47
N ARG A 17 -1.45 -6.88 10.34
CA ARG A 17 -1.49 -8.31 10.01
C ARG A 17 -0.21 -8.81 9.32
N TYR A 18 0.48 -7.94 8.60
CA TYR A 18 1.67 -8.27 7.80
C TYR A 18 2.92 -7.55 8.31
N ALA A 19 2.94 -7.15 9.59
CA ALA A 19 4.04 -6.39 10.20
C ALA A 19 5.44 -6.97 9.93
N LYS A 20 5.59 -8.30 9.99
CA LYS A 20 6.87 -8.97 9.69
C LYS A 20 7.29 -8.87 8.23
N ASP A 21 6.34 -8.98 7.31
CA ASP A 21 6.63 -8.86 5.88
C ASP A 21 6.99 -7.41 5.54
N ILE A 22 6.29 -6.46 6.16
CA ILE A 22 6.58 -5.03 6.04
C ILE A 22 7.99 -4.73 6.56
N GLU A 23 8.33 -5.18 7.77
CA GLU A 23 9.66 -5.02 8.35
C GLU A 23 10.74 -5.61 7.43
N PHE A 24 10.55 -6.83 6.94
CA PHE A 24 11.45 -7.47 5.99
C PHE A 24 11.67 -6.65 4.71
N ILE A 25 10.60 -6.09 4.13
CA ILE A 25 10.67 -5.27 2.92
C ILE A 25 11.37 -3.94 3.21
N VAL A 26 11.05 -3.29 4.32
CA VAL A 26 11.69 -2.04 4.75
C VAL A 26 13.20 -2.25 4.92
N GLU A 27 13.62 -3.30 5.61
CA GLU A 27 15.04 -3.62 5.81
C GLU A 27 15.73 -4.02 4.51
N ARG A 28 15.09 -4.85 3.69
CA ARG A 28 15.68 -5.39 2.46
C ARG A 28 15.85 -4.33 1.38
N TYR A 29 14.88 -3.44 1.24
CA TYR A 29 14.84 -2.47 0.13
C TYR A 29 15.12 -1.03 0.59
N GLY A 30 15.24 -0.76 1.89
CA GLY A 30 15.50 0.57 2.43
C GLY A 30 14.38 1.57 2.13
N VAL A 31 13.14 1.07 1.97
CA VAL A 31 11.98 1.89 1.62
C VAL A 31 11.17 2.28 2.86
N PRO A 32 10.46 3.42 2.84
CA PRO A 32 9.52 3.75 3.90
C PRO A 32 8.40 2.71 4.04
N GLU A 33 7.86 2.58 5.25
CA GLU A 33 6.79 1.61 5.57
C GLU A 33 5.56 1.73 4.66
N TRP A 34 5.11 2.97 4.39
CA TRP A 34 3.96 3.20 3.51
C TRP A 34 4.21 2.67 2.10
N GLN A 35 5.45 2.74 1.61
CA GLN A 35 5.84 2.26 0.30
C GLN A 35 5.90 0.74 0.30
N ALA A 36 6.47 0.11 1.35
CA ALA A 36 6.43 -1.33 1.54
C ALA A 36 4.98 -1.86 1.56
N ILE A 37 4.08 -1.18 2.25
CA ILE A 37 2.67 -1.57 2.30
C ILE A 37 2.00 -1.37 0.93
N CYS A 38 2.13 -0.19 0.32
CA CYS A 38 1.31 0.15 -0.84
C CYS A 38 1.77 -0.50 -2.15
N ASN A 39 3.09 -0.75 -2.29
CA ASN A 39 3.67 -1.22 -3.54
C ASN A 39 4.01 -2.72 -3.51
N GLU A 40 4.16 -3.31 -2.33
CA GLU A 40 4.52 -4.73 -2.20
C GLU A 40 3.43 -5.52 -1.48
N VAL A 41 3.08 -5.18 -0.23
CA VAL A 41 2.13 -5.99 0.56
C VAL A 41 0.70 -5.91 0.03
N CYS A 42 0.17 -4.71 -0.18
CA CYS A 42 -1.20 -4.48 -0.64
C CYS A 42 -1.46 -5.18 -1.97
N PRO A 43 -0.59 -5.05 -3.00
CA PRO A 43 -0.80 -5.76 -4.24
C PRO A 43 -0.63 -7.29 -4.13
N ASN A 44 0.29 -7.78 -3.31
CA ASN A 44 0.43 -9.23 -3.08
C ASN A 44 -0.81 -9.83 -2.40
N VAL A 45 -1.47 -9.08 -1.52
CA VAL A 45 -2.66 -9.56 -0.80
C VAL A 45 -3.95 -9.36 -1.60
N LEU A 46 -4.12 -8.22 -2.27
CA LEU A 46 -5.38 -7.81 -2.90
C LEU A 46 -5.36 -7.86 -4.43
N GLY A 47 -4.21 -8.16 -5.01
CA GLY A 47 -3.97 -8.09 -6.44
C GLY A 47 -3.64 -6.69 -6.94
N TYR A 48 -2.99 -6.66 -8.09
CA TYR A 48 -2.72 -5.46 -8.86
C TYR A 48 -3.95 -5.10 -9.71
N TYR A 49 -4.13 -3.82 -10.02
CA TYR A 49 -5.03 -3.43 -11.10
C TYR A 49 -4.22 -3.31 -12.41
N GLU A 50 -4.44 -4.25 -13.33
CA GLU A 50 -3.73 -4.33 -14.62
C GLU A 50 -3.90 -3.09 -15.51
N GLY A 51 -4.89 -2.23 -15.21
CA GLY A 51 -5.12 -0.99 -15.94
C GLY A 51 -4.18 0.17 -15.57
N THR A 52 -3.18 -0.04 -14.71
CA THR A 52 -2.15 0.97 -14.39
C THR A 52 -0.75 0.41 -14.62
N SER A 53 0.06 1.14 -15.40
CA SER A 53 1.43 0.77 -15.76
C SER A 53 2.41 0.74 -14.59
N ASP A 54 2.03 1.29 -13.44
CA ASP A 54 2.86 1.37 -12.24
C ASP A 54 2.50 0.35 -11.15
N GLY A 55 1.59 -0.61 -11.44
CA GLY A 55 1.30 -1.71 -10.52
C GLY A 55 0.75 -1.26 -9.17
N ARG A 56 -0.07 -0.20 -9.12
CA ARG A 56 -0.70 0.20 -7.86
C ARG A 56 -1.72 -0.82 -7.40
N CYS A 57 -1.83 -0.95 -6.07
CA CYS A 57 -2.85 -1.77 -5.42
C CYS A 57 -4.26 -1.38 -5.90
N ALA A 58 -5.10 -2.36 -6.23
CA ALA A 58 -6.43 -2.14 -6.79
C ALA A 58 -7.33 -1.28 -5.87
N VAL A 59 -7.17 -1.38 -4.55
CA VAL A 59 -7.92 -0.57 -3.57
C VAL A 59 -7.51 0.90 -3.61
N ARG A 60 -6.21 1.19 -3.76
CA ARG A 60 -5.72 2.58 -3.85
C ARG A 60 -6.30 3.27 -5.09
N ILE A 61 -6.35 2.60 -6.23
CA ILE A 61 -6.99 3.12 -7.45
C ILE A 61 -8.49 3.33 -7.27
N ARG A 62 -9.19 2.39 -6.61
CA ARG A 62 -10.62 2.53 -6.32
C ARG A 62 -10.93 3.73 -5.42
N MET A 63 -10.05 4.04 -4.46
CA MET A 63 -10.24 5.23 -3.61
C MET A 63 -9.89 6.53 -4.32
N LEU A 64 -8.80 6.57 -5.10
CA LEU A 64 -8.47 7.74 -5.92
C LEU A 64 -9.59 8.09 -6.92
N ARG A 65 -10.32 7.10 -7.42
CA ARG A 65 -11.50 7.32 -8.30
C ARG A 65 -12.74 7.88 -7.59
N ILE A 66 -12.78 7.88 -6.26
CA ILE A 66 -13.90 8.47 -5.49
C ILE A 66 -13.68 9.99 -5.30
N GLU A 67 -12.46 10.49 -5.56
CA GLU A 67 -12.09 11.90 -5.40
C GLU A 67 -12.20 12.73 -6.70
N ASP A 68 -12.56 12.10 -7.83
CA ASP A 68 -12.93 12.75 -9.11
C ASP A 68 -14.45 12.70 -9.34
#